data_AF-A0A480A5T4-F1
#
_entry.id   AF-A0A480A5T4-F1
#
_cell.length_a   1.000
_cell.length_b   1.000
_cell.length_c   1.000
_cell.angle_alpha   90.00
_cell.angle_beta   90.00
_cell.angle_gamma   90.00
#
_symmetry.space_group_name_H-M   'P 1'
#
loop_
_entity.id
_entity.type
_entity.pdbx_description
1 polymer ?
#
loop_
_entity_poly.entity_id
_entity_poly.type
_entity_poly.pdbx_seq_one_letter_code
_entity_poly.pdbx_strand_id
1 'polypeptide(L)'
;MSELPEEYPMLHIYTSKGARQPVIIKGNTEGLCTLVNALISAIAHPQSSGVTEAFNSDAEAYEVVVHLVTTHNELYPVPEQNSQP
;
A
#
# COMPACT_ATOMS: atom_id res chain seq x y z
N MET A 1 -11.79 4.42 24.37
CA MET A 1 -11.09 4.08 23.11
C MET A 1 -11.03 5.38 22.35
N SER A 2 -9.85 5.97 22.22
CA SER A 2 -9.69 7.25 21.54
C SER A 2 -9.86 7.00 20.05
N GLU A 3 -10.88 7.62 19.46
CA GLU A 3 -11.07 7.66 18.01
C GLU A 3 -9.83 8.30 17.38
N LEU A 4 -9.29 7.68 16.34
CA LEU A 4 -8.19 8.26 15.58
C LEU A 4 -8.65 9.64 15.04
N PRO A 5 -7.81 10.68 15.09
CA PRO A 5 -8.19 12.00 14.59
C PRO A 5 -8.63 11.93 13.11
N GLU A 6 -9.71 12.63 12.75
CA GLU A 6 -10.23 12.70 11.37
C GLU A 6 -9.21 13.28 10.35
N GLU A 7 -8.14 13.91 10.84
CA GLU A 7 -7.25 14.79 10.07
C GLU A 7 -6.05 14.09 9.41
N TYR A 8 -5.90 12.78 9.52
CA TYR A 8 -4.79 12.06 8.89
C TYR A 8 -5.23 11.20 7.71
N PRO A 9 -4.50 11.20 6.58
CA PRO A 9 -4.76 10.30 5.47
C PRO A 9 -4.61 8.85 5.95
N MET A 10 -5.73 8.14 6.08
CA MET A 10 -5.77 6.79 6.62
C MET A 10 -6.03 5.80 5.49
N LEU A 11 -5.15 4.81 5.37
CA LEU A 11 -5.21 3.76 4.36
C LEU A 11 -4.81 2.42 4.98
N HIS A 12 -5.67 1.42 4.99
CA HIS A 12 -5.39 0.06 5.45
C HIS A 12 -5.44 -0.92 4.28
N ILE A 13 -4.41 -1.75 4.13
CA ILE A 13 -4.33 -2.79 3.09
C ILE A 13 -4.27 -4.16 3.76
N TYR A 14 -5.30 -4.97 3.53
CA TYR A 14 -5.38 -6.34 4.01
C TYR A 14 -4.97 -7.28 2.87
N THR A 15 -3.80 -7.88 2.99
CA THR A 15 -3.32 -8.87 2.02
C THR A 15 -4.07 -10.18 2.17
N SER A 16 -4.35 -10.84 1.05
CA SER A 16 -5.01 -12.14 1.05
C SER A 16 -4.08 -13.21 1.62
N LYS A 17 -4.59 -14.01 2.58
CA LYS A 17 -3.85 -15.17 3.14
C LYS A 17 -3.99 -16.45 2.30
N GLY A 18 -4.72 -16.42 1.19
CA GLY A 18 -4.98 -17.62 0.38
C GLY A 18 -5.24 -17.36 -1.10
N ALA A 19 -5.02 -18.38 -1.93
CA ALA A 19 -5.35 -18.30 -3.34
C ALA A 19 -6.85 -17.96 -3.50
N ARG A 20 -7.15 -16.91 -4.26
CA ARG A 20 -8.50 -16.42 -4.63
C ARG A 20 -9.27 -15.55 -3.61
N GLN A 21 -8.69 -15.16 -2.47
CA GLN A 21 -9.35 -14.12 -1.65
C GLN A 21 -8.99 -12.71 -2.18
N PRO A 22 -9.92 -11.74 -2.12
CA PRO A 22 -9.64 -10.38 -2.56
C PRO A 22 -8.66 -9.69 -1.60
N VAL A 23 -7.81 -8.82 -2.16
CA VAL A 23 -7.12 -7.79 -1.36
C VAL A 23 -8.16 -6.74 -0.98
N ILE A 24 -8.22 -6.39 0.30
CA ILE A 24 -9.17 -5.38 0.79
C ILE A 24 -8.38 -4.11 1.11
N ILE A 25 -8.83 -2.99 0.57
CA ILE A 25 -8.28 -1.65 0.87
C ILE A 25 -9.39 -0.82 1.51
N LYS A 26 -9.12 -0.21 2.65
CA LYS A 26 -10.05 0.70 3.35
C LYS A 26 -9.33 2.00 3.65
N GLY A 27 -9.94 3.14 3.41
CA GLY A 27 -9.33 4.43 3.76
C GLY A 27 -10.35 5.56 3.80
N ASN A 28 -9.95 6.68 4.41
CA ASN A 28 -10.69 7.93 4.28
C ASN A 28 -10.40 8.59 2.92
N THR A 29 -11.10 9.66 2.59
CA THR A 29 -10.94 10.35 1.29
C THR A 29 -9.49 10.73 1.03
N GLU A 30 -8.79 11.27 2.02
CA GLU A 30 -7.39 11.69 1.87
C GLU A 30 -6.45 10.51 1.63
N GLY A 31 -6.56 9.44 2.41
CA GLY A 31 -5.74 8.24 2.24
C GLY A 31 -5.95 7.55 0.89
N LEU A 32 -7.20 7.50 0.40
CA LEU A 32 -7.49 6.97 -0.94
C LEU A 32 -6.94 7.88 -2.05
N CYS A 33 -7.00 9.21 -1.88
CA CYS A 33 -6.38 10.16 -2.81
C CYS A 33 -4.87 9.97 -2.88
N THR A 34 -4.19 9.77 -1.74
CA THR A 34 -2.74 9.53 -1.70
C THR A 34 -2.37 8.21 -2.41
N LEU A 35 -3.16 7.15 -2.23
CA LEU A 35 -2.97 5.90 -2.97
C LEU A 35 -3.11 6.09 -4.48
N VAL A 36 -4.16 6.79 -4.93
CA VAL A 36 -4.36 7.08 -6.35
C VAL A 36 -3.19 7.89 -6.91
N ASN A 37 -2.69 8.87 -6.16
CA ASN A 37 -1.53 9.66 -6.57
C ASN A 37 -0.26 8.81 -6.70
N ALA A 38 -0.02 7.88 -5.77
CA ALA A 38 1.11 6.94 -5.85
C ALA A 38 1.00 6.03 -7.09
N LEU A 39 -0.19 5.49 -7.36
CA LEU A 39 -0.45 4.67 -8.56
C LEU A 39 -0.19 5.47 -9.85
N ILE A 40 -0.73 6.68 -9.95
CA ILE A 40 -0.53 7.56 -11.11
C ILE A 40 0.95 7.91 -11.27
N SER A 41 1.64 8.24 -10.17
CA SER A 41 3.05 8.60 -10.19
C SER A 41 3.93 7.47 -10.71
N ALA A 42 3.70 6.24 -10.24
CA ALA A 42 4.41 5.05 -10.71
C ALA A 42 4.18 4.78 -12.21
N ILE A 43 2.97 5.04 -12.71
CA ILE A 43 2.62 4.85 -14.13
C ILE A 43 3.23 5.96 -15.01
N ALA A 44 3.08 7.22 -14.59
CA ALA A 44 3.51 8.38 -15.35
C ALA A 44 5.04 8.56 -15.39
N HIS A 45 5.73 8.07 -14.35
CA HIS A 45 7.17 8.18 -14.23
C HIS A 45 7.79 6.80 -13.96
N PRO A 46 7.88 5.91 -14.97
CA PRO A 46 8.28 4.50 -14.78
C PRO A 46 9.70 4.29 -14.23
N GLN A 47 10.56 5.31 -14.30
CA GLN A 47 11.90 5.30 -13.71
C GLN A 47 11.91 5.61 -12.21
N SER A 48 10.74 5.91 -11.63
CA SER A 48 10.54 6.25 -10.23
C SER A 48 9.36 5.48 -9.65
N SER A 49 9.40 5.22 -8.34
CA SER A 49 8.33 4.51 -7.65
C SER A 49 7.30 5.50 -7.15
N GLY A 50 6.02 5.12 -7.17
CA GLY A 50 4.99 5.82 -6.43
C GLY A 50 5.06 5.42 -4.95
N VAL A 51 4.88 6.36 -4.03
CA VAL A 51 4.95 6.09 -2.59
C VAL A 51 3.76 6.72 -1.88
N THR A 52 3.15 6.00 -0.94
CA THR A 52 2.12 6.50 -0.02
C THR A 52 2.27 5.83 1.34
N GLU A 53 1.78 6.47 2.40
CA GLU A 53 1.70 5.86 3.73
C GLU A 53 0.38 5.09 3.90
N ALA A 54 0.43 4.03 4.70
CA ALA A 54 -0.70 3.20 5.10
C ALA A 54 -0.57 2.81 6.58
N PHE A 55 -1.67 2.46 7.22
CA PHE A 55 -1.69 1.91 8.57
C PHE A 55 -2.12 0.44 8.55
N ASN A 56 -1.57 -0.39 9.42
CA ASN A 56 -2.04 -1.77 9.60
C ASN A 56 -3.24 -1.84 10.56
N SER A 57 -3.75 -3.04 10.84
CA SER A 57 -4.86 -3.25 11.78
C SER A 57 -4.55 -2.82 13.21
N ASP A 58 -3.27 -2.70 13.56
CA ASP A 58 -2.78 -2.28 14.86
C ASP A 58 -2.43 -0.77 14.90
N ALA A 59 -2.84 -0.02 13.86
CA ALA A 59 -2.60 1.41 13.68
C ALA A 59 -1.11 1.82 13.58
N GLU A 60 -0.24 0.90 13.22
CA GLU A 60 1.16 1.19 12.90
C GLU A 60 1.29 1.68 11.45
N ALA A 61 2.10 2.72 11.22
CA ALA A 61 2.34 3.29 9.90
C ALA A 61 3.39 2.49 9.10
N TYR A 62 3.13 2.31 7.81
CA TYR A 62 3.95 1.61 6.83
C TYR A 62 4.01 2.40 5.52
N GLU A 63 5.13 2.27 4.81
CA GLU A 63 5.26 2.76 3.46
C GLU A 63 4.70 1.73 2.47
N VAL A 64 3.84 2.19 1.57
CA VAL A 64 3.36 1.44 0.40
C VAL A 64 4.10 1.97 -0.81
N VAL A 65 4.99 1.14 -1.34
CA VAL A 65 5.74 1.43 -2.56
C VAL A 65 5.08 0.74 -3.75
N VAL A 66 4.76 1.53 -4.77
CA VAL A 66 4.18 1.08 -6.04
C VAL A 66 5.26 1.13 -7.12
N HIS A 67 5.62 -0.04 -7.63
CA HIS A 67 6.48 -0.19 -8.79
C HIS A 67 5.66 -0.61 -10.01
N LEU A 68 5.85 0.07 -11.14
CA LEU A 68 5.39 -0.43 -12.43
C LEU A 68 6.41 -1.45 -12.95
N VAL A 69 5.99 -2.70 -13.10
CA VAL A 69 6.80 -3.77 -13.67
C VAL A 69 6.36 -4.08 -15.09
N THR A 70 7.31 -4.47 -15.94
CA THR A 70 7.08 -4.72 -17.37
C THR A 70 7.19 -6.20 -17.75
N THR A 71 7.88 -7.00 -16.93
CA THR A 71 8.05 -8.43 -17.16
C THR A 71 7.51 -9.27 -16.01
N HIS A 72 7.11 -10.51 -16.28
CA HIS A 72 6.63 -11.44 -15.24
C HIS A 72 7.73 -11.77 -14.21
N ASN A 73 8.99 -11.74 -14.63
CA ASN A 73 10.13 -12.01 -13.74
C ASN A 73 10.33 -10.89 -12.73
N GLU A 74 9.99 -9.64 -13.06
CA GLU A 74 10.07 -8.50 -12.14
C GLU A 74 9.03 -8.55 -11.02
N LEU A 75 8.02 -9.43 -11.11
CA LEU A 75 7.07 -9.69 -10.00
C LEU A 75 7.71 -10.51 -8.86
N TYR A 76 8.89 -11.09 -9.09
CA TYR A 76 9.55 -11.99 -8.15
C TYR A 76 11.04 -11.64 -7.97
N PRO A 77 11.60 -11.85 -6.76
CA PRO A 77 10.90 -12.23 -5.54
C PRO A 77 10.04 -11.06 -5.03
N VAL A 78 8.86 -11.37 -4.48
CA VAL A 78 8.21 -10.42 -3.56
C VAL A 78 9.25 -10.18 -2.47
N PRO A 79 9.62 -8.92 -2.17
CA PRO A 79 10.56 -8.63 -1.09
C PRO A 79 10.11 -9.41 0.13
N GLU A 80 11.02 -10.17 0.75
CA GLU A 80 10.67 -10.91 1.96
C GLU A 80 9.95 -9.92 2.88
N GLN A 81 8.70 -10.21 3.24
CA GLN A 81 8.12 -9.65 4.43
C GLN A 81 9.04 -10.15 5.53
N ASN A 82 10.08 -9.37 5.83
CA ASN A 82 11.01 -9.62 6.91
C ASN A 82 10.15 -9.63 8.18
N SER A 83 9.62 -10.81 8.45
CA SER A 83 9.39 -11.32 9.78
C SER A 83 10.78 -11.35 10.39
N GLN A 84 11.21 -10.21 10.92
CA GLN A 84 12.25 -10.21 11.93
C GLN A 84 11.58 -10.46 13.30
N PRO A 85 12.34 -11.02 14.24
CA PRO A 85 12.14 -12.33 14.86
C PRO A 85 11.01 -12.46 15.89
#